data_AF-A0A5A5RE79-F1
#
_entry.id   AF-A0A5A5RE79-F1
#
_cell.length_a   1.000
_cell.length_b   1.000
_cell.length_c   1.000
_cell.angle_alpha   90.00
_cell.angle_beta   90.00
_cell.angle_gamma   90.00
#
_symmetry.space_group_name_H-M   'P 1'
#
loop_
_entity.id
_entity.type
_entity.pdbx_description
1 polymer ?
#
loop_
_entity_poly.entity_id
_entity_poly.type
_entity_poly.pdbx_seq_one_letter_code
_entity_poly.pdbx_strand_id
1 'polypeptide(L)' 'MVNAGISEGIAWSDEEYIDWGIKLGKDENLRRKVIAKLDESRQTSPLWNARQFTKDVESAYRQMWQIYCES' A
#
# COMPACT_ATOMS: atom_id res chain seq x y z
N MET A 1 -0.08 0.18 3.78
CA MET A 1 0.44 1.26 2.91
C MET A 1 1.69 0.88 2.09
N VAL A 2 2.20 -0.36 2.19
CA VAL A 2 3.42 -0.79 1.47
C VAL A 2 3.35 -0.56 -0.04
N ASN A 3 2.20 -0.78 -0.66
CA ASN A 3 2.03 -0.54 -2.10
C ASN A 3 2.13 0.95 -2.46
N ALA A 4 1.91 1.87 -1.52
CA ALA A 4 2.16 3.31 -1.64
C ALA A 4 3.60 3.71 -1.24
N GLY A 5 4.49 2.75 -0.98
CA GLY A 5 5.87 3.01 -0.55
C GLY A 5 6.00 3.50 0.90
N ILE A 6 4.96 3.34 1.72
CA ILE A 6 4.94 3.81 3.11
C ILE A 6 4.81 2.61 4.06
N SER A 7 5.80 2.48 4.94
CA SER A 7 5.81 1.51 6.03
C SER A 7 5.55 2.17 7.39
N GLU A 8 5.72 3.49 7.49
CA GLU A 8 5.40 4.26 8.69
C GLU A 8 3.93 4.10 9.06
N GLY A 9 3.67 3.76 10.32
CA GLY A 9 2.32 3.51 10.83
C GLY A 9 1.77 2.10 10.58
N ILE A 10 2.52 1.20 9.92
CA ILE A 10 2.18 -0.23 9.88
C ILE A 10 2.70 -0.87 11.17
N ALA A 11 1.78 -1.44 11.96
CA ALA A 11 2.07 -2.10 13.22
C ALA A 11 1.71 -3.59 13.16
N TRP A 12 2.47 -4.42 13.85
CA TRP A 12 2.28 -5.87 13.94
C TRP A 12 1.96 -6.36 15.36
N SER A 13 1.90 -5.44 16.32
CA SER A 13 1.33 -5.66 17.65
C SER A 13 0.53 -4.45 18.11
N ASP A 14 -0.28 -4.63 19.15
CA ASP A 14 -1.08 -3.57 19.74
C ASP A 14 -0.19 -2.47 20.34
N GLU A 15 0.93 -2.85 20.98
CA GLU A 15 1.91 -1.92 21.52
C GLU A 15 2.55 -1.08 20.41
N GLU A 16 2.94 -1.70 19.30
CA GLU A 16 3.52 -0.98 18.17
C GLU A 16 2.50 -0.01 17.55
N TYR A 17 1.22 -0.38 17.52
CA TYR A 17 0.15 0.49 17.02
C TYR A 17 0.01 1.75 17.90
N ILE A 18 0.02 1.58 19.22
CA ILE A 18 -0.03 2.69 20.18
C ILE A 18 1.21 3.58 20.02
N ASP A 19 2.40 3.00 19.91
CA ASP A 19 3.65 3.73 19.72
C ASP A 19 3.65 4.55 18.42
N TRP A 20 3.14 3.99 17.32
CA TRP A 20 2.94 4.74 16.08
C TRP A 20 1.97 5.90 16.27
N GLY A 21 0.86 5.69 16.97
CA GLY A 21 -0.09 6.74 17.31
C GLY A 21 0.56 7.88 18.10
N ILE A 22 1.37 7.56 19.11
CA ILE A 22 2.08 8.55 19.92
C ILE A 22 3.13 9.29 19.07
N LYS A 23 3.95 8.57 18.30
CA LYS A 23 4.99 9.16 17.43
C LYS A 23 4.37 10.09 16.40
N LEU A 24 3.38 9.63 15.67
CA LEU A 24 2.68 10.44 14.67
C LEU A 24 1.92 11.60 15.31
N GLY A 25 1.42 11.47 16.55
CA GLY A 25 0.76 12.56 17.27
C GLY A 25 1.74 13.66 17.72
N LYS A 26 2.95 13.30 18.15
CA LYS A 26 3.92 14.23 18.74
C LYS A 26 4.93 14.81 17.75
N ASP A 27 5.36 14.04 16.74
CA ASP A 27 6.39 14.45 15.80
C ASP A 27 5.78 15.03 14.51
N GLU A 28 5.75 16.35 14.43
CA GLU A 28 5.27 17.05 13.24
C GLU A 28 6.14 16.81 12.00
N ASN A 29 7.47 16.75 12.17
CA ASN A 29 8.38 16.56 11.05
C ASN A 29 8.20 15.18 10.42
N LEU A 30 8.00 14.15 11.26
CA LEU A 30 7.62 12.83 10.80
C LEU A 30 6.32 12.87 9.99
N ARG A 31 5.25 13.51 10.50
CA ARG A 31 3.98 13.63 9.76
C ARG A 31 4.17 14.31 8.40
N ARG A 32 4.91 15.43 8.35
CA ARG A 32 5.15 16.15 7.09
C ARG A 32 5.91 15.29 6.08
N LYS A 33 6.89 14.49 6.53
CA LYS A 33 7.60 13.53 5.67
C LYS A 33 6.68 12.43 5.14
N VAL A 34 5.83 11.86 5.99
CA VAL A 34 4.87 10.81 5.60
C VAL A 34 3.85 11.34 4.59
N ILE A 35 3.32 12.55 4.81
CA ILE A 35 2.40 13.21 3.86
C ILE A 35 3.10 13.45 2.51
N ALA A 36 4.32 14.00 2.52
CA ALA A 36 5.06 14.25 1.28
C ALA A 36 5.32 12.95 0.49
N LYS A 37 5.70 11.86 1.17
CA LYS A 37 5.83 10.53 0.56
C LYS A 37 4.51 10.04 -0.04
N LEU A 38 3.40 10.25 0.66
CA LEU A 38 2.07 9.85 0.18
C LEU A 38 1.68 10.62 -1.08
N ASP A 39 1.90 11.94 -1.10
CA ASP A 39 1.61 12.78 -2.25
C ASP A 39 2.46 12.40 -3.47
N GLU A 40 3.75 12.15 -3.28
CA GLU A 40 4.62 11.63 -4.34
C GLU A 40 4.16 10.26 -4.84
N SER A 41 3.75 9.37 -3.93
CA SER A 41 3.29 8.02 -4.28
C SER A 41 2.13 8.05 -5.27
N ARG A 42 1.28 9.08 -5.25
CA ARG A 42 0.10 9.18 -6.14
C ARG A 42 0.44 9.09 -7.62
N GLN A 43 1.65 9.49 -7.99
CA GLN A 43 2.13 9.47 -9.37
C GLN A 43 2.99 8.26 -9.70
N THR A 44 3.66 7.69 -8.69
CA THR A 44 4.73 6.70 -8.89
C THR A 44 4.35 5.29 -8.44
N SER A 45 3.41 5.16 -7.51
CA SER A 45 3.04 3.88 -6.91
C SER A 45 2.00 3.12 -7.76
N PRO A 46 2.11 1.78 -7.84
CA PRO A 46 1.12 0.94 -8.51
C PRO A 46 -0.27 1.03 -7.88
N LEU A 47 -0.38 1.43 -6.61
CA LEU A 47 -1.66 1.55 -5.90
C LEU A 47 -2.63 2.49 -6.61
N TRP A 48 -2.12 3.51 -7.29
CA TRP A 48 -2.91 4.55 -7.96
C TRP A 48 -3.09 4.29 -9.45
N ASN A 49 -2.41 3.28 -10.00
CA ASN A 49 -2.50 2.93 -11.42
C ASN A 49 -3.64 1.93 -11.67
N ALA A 50 -4.87 2.44 -11.69
CA ALA A 50 -6.07 1.64 -11.90
C ALA A 50 -6.02 0.81 -13.19
N ARG A 51 -5.45 1.36 -14.27
CA ARG A 51 -5.31 0.66 -15.55
C ARG A 51 -4.44 -0.58 -15.42
N GLN A 52 -3.29 -0.46 -14.76
CA GLN A 52 -2.41 -1.60 -14.57
C GLN A 52 -3.04 -2.63 -13.63
N PHE A 53 -3.66 -2.17 -12.54
CA PHE A 53 -4.38 -3.05 -11.61
C PHE A 53 -5.45 -3.89 -12.32
N THR A 54 -6.26 -3.28 -13.20
CA THR A 54 -7.27 -4.02 -13.97
C THR A 54 -6.63 -5.08 -14.87
N LYS A 55 -5.53 -4.75 -15.56
CA LYS A 55 -4.81 -5.73 -16.39
C LYS A 55 -4.28 -6.91 -15.56
N ASP A 56 -3.77 -6.65 -14.37
CA ASP A 56 -3.25 -7.69 -13.48
C ASP A 56 -4.37 -8.62 -13.01
N VAL A 57 -5.53 -8.05 -12.66
CA VAL A 57 -6.74 -8.82 -12.30
C VAL A 57 -7.25 -9.65 -13.48
N GLU A 58 -7.36 -9.06 -14.67
CA GLU A 58 -7.78 -9.77 -15.89
C GLU A 58 -6.83 -10.93 -16.24
N SER A 59 -5.51 -10.71 -16.07
CA SER A 59 -4.51 -11.76 -16.24
C SER A 59 -4.72 -12.90 -15.25
N ALA A 60 -4.96 -12.60 -13.98
CA ALA A 60 -5.23 -13.59 -12.96
C ALA A 60 -6.50 -14.41 -13.29
N TYR A 61 -7.58 -13.76 -13.76
CA TYR A 61 -8.78 -14.48 -14.19
C TYR A 61 -8.54 -15.41 -15.37
N ARG A 62 -7.74 -15.00 -16.36
CA ARG A 62 -7.37 -15.86 -17.49
C ARG A 62 -6.58 -17.08 -17.02
N GLN A 63 -5.65 -16.91 -16.08
CA GLN A 63 -4.89 -18.02 -15.50
C GLN A 63 -5.79 -18.99 -14.74
N MET A 64 -6.69 -18.48 -13.90
CA MET A 64 -7.67 -19.31 -13.17
C MET A 64 -8.54 -20.12 -14.14
N TRP A 65 -9.00 -19.50 -15.23
CA TRP A 65 -9.78 -20.19 -16.25
C TRP A 65 -8.97 -21.27 -16.97
N GLN A 66 -7.73 -20.98 -17.34
CA GLN A 66 -6.85 -21.95 -17.98
C GLN A 66 -6.62 -23.17 -17.08
N ILE A 67 -6.32 -22.96 -15.80
CA ILE A 67 -6.15 -24.03 -14.81
C ILE A 67 -7.40 -24.91 -14.75
N TYR A 68 -8.59 -24.29 -14.74
CA TYR A 68 -9.85 -25.03 -14.73
C TYR A 68 -10.10 -25.83 -16.03
N CYS A 69 -9.73 -25.32 -17.19
CA CYS A 69 -9.86 -26.06 -18.45
C CYS A 69 -8.87 -27.22 -18.57
N GLU A 70 -7.73 -27.13 -17.88
CA GLU A 70 -6.67 -28.15 -17.85
C GLU A 70 -6.88 -29.21 -16.76
N SER A 71 -7.86 -29.02 -15.87
CA SER A 71 -8.28 -29.99 -14.83
C SER A 71 -9.39 -30.91 -15.31
#